data_AF-A0A7Y3G566-F1
#
_entry.id   AF-A0A7Y3G566-F1
#
_cell.length_a   1.000
_cell.length_b   1.000
_cell.length_c   1.000
_cell.angle_alpha   90.00
_cell.angle_beta   90.00
_cell.angle_gamma   90.00
#
_symmetry.space_group_name_H-M   'P 1'
#
loop_
_entity.id
_entity.type
_entity.pdbx_description
1 polymer ?
#
loop_
_entity_poly.entity_id
_entity_poly.type
_entity_poly.pdbx_seq_one_letter_code
_entity_poly.pdbx_strand_id
1 'polypeptide(L)'
;EVQFFSHVIHLVSKVTGLKHKNTSTMQVVADTFPAGTLSGAPKHRAMQLIEQYEKTSRGYYGGAIGFMDFNGNFNHAIMIRTFLSKDHKLHWQAGAGLVSKSSPENELQEVYNKLGALNKAIELAEDI
;
A
#
# COMPACT_ATOMS: atom_id res chain seq x y z
N GLU A 1 -5.87 -15.87 7.81
CA GLU A 1 -4.75 -16.76 7.44
C GLU A 1 -3.43 -16.06 7.76
N VAL A 2 -2.41 -16.79 8.19
CA VAL A 2 -1.06 -16.24 8.41
C VAL A 2 -0.26 -16.48 7.13
N GLN A 3 0.36 -15.43 6.58
CA GLN A 3 1.22 -15.50 5.40
C GLN A 3 2.65 -15.11 5.75
N PHE A 4 3.61 -15.90 5.26
CA PHE A 4 5.03 -15.71 5.50
C PHE A 4 5.70 -15.08 4.28
N PHE A 5 6.39 -13.96 4.48
CA PHE A 5 7.24 -13.30 3.48
C PHE A 5 8.69 -13.32 3.95
N SER A 6 9.62 -12.94 3.06
CA SER A 6 11.07 -13.03 3.32
C SER A 6 11.55 -12.34 4.61
N HIS A 7 10.89 -11.26 5.03
CA HIS A 7 11.30 -10.46 6.19
C HIS A 7 10.16 -10.14 7.16
N VAL A 8 8.92 -10.54 6.87
CA VAL A 8 7.73 -10.19 7.67
C VAL A 8 6.66 -11.29 7.61
N ILE A 9 5.81 -11.35 8.64
CA ILE A 9 4.63 -12.22 8.70
C ILE A 9 3.38 -11.32 8.64
N HIS A 10 2.43 -11.63 7.77
CA HIS A 10 1.18 -10.88 7.67
C HIS A 10 -0.02 -11.72 8.12
N LEU A 11 -0.93 -11.09 8.85
CA LEU A 11 -2.26 -11.64 9.12
C LEU A 11 -3.21 -11.15 8.02
N VAL A 12 -3.72 -12.09 7.22
CA VAL A 12 -4.49 -11.80 6.00
C VAL A 12 -5.90 -12.36 6.14
N SER A 13 -6.88 -11.56 5.73
CA SER A 13 -8.28 -11.99 5.61
C SER A 13 -8.76 -11.73 4.19
N LYS A 14 -9.52 -12.68 3.62
CA LYS A 14 -10.14 -12.54 2.31
C LYS A 14 -11.62 -12.19 2.47
N VAL A 15 -12.04 -11.10 1.86
CA VAL A 15 -13.45 -10.68 1.79
C VAL A 15 -13.92 -10.85 0.35
N THR A 16 -15.07 -11.50 0.16
CA THR A 16 -15.68 -11.73 -1.15
C THR A 16 -17.16 -11.37 -1.11
N GLY A 17 -17.69 -10.90 -2.24
CA GLY A 17 -19.11 -10.59 -2.39
C GLY A 17 -19.54 -10.65 -3.86
N LEU A 18 -20.85 -10.70 -4.08
CA LEU A 18 -21.43 -10.61 -5.41
C LEU A 18 -21.71 -9.15 -5.74
N LYS A 19 -21.15 -8.66 -6.85
CA LYS A 19 -21.44 -7.32 -7.37
C LYS A 19 -22.91 -7.22 -7.77
N HIS A 20 -23.57 -6.10 -7.44
CA HIS A 20 -24.94 -5.85 -7.92
C HIS A 20 -24.97 -5.79 -9.46
N LYS A 21 -26.08 -6.24 -10.04
CA LYS A 21 -26.26 -6.34 -11.51
C LYS A 21 -25.97 -5.02 -12.25
N ASN A 22 -26.33 -3.89 -11.65
CA ASN A 22 -26.23 -2.57 -12.28
C ASN A 22 -24.99 -1.77 -11.85
N THR A 23 -24.09 -2.36 -11.04
CA THR A 23 -22.85 -1.68 -10.62
C THR A 23 -21.77 -1.90 -11.67
N SER A 24 -21.17 -0.83 -12.18
CA SER A 24 -20.02 -0.94 -13.09
C SER A 24 -18.78 -1.43 -12.33
N THR A 25 -17.87 -2.13 -12.99
CA THR A 25 -16.60 -2.55 -12.35
C THR A 25 -15.80 -1.33 -11.89
N MET A 26 -15.80 -0.24 -12.67
CA MET A 26 -15.10 1.00 -12.30
C MET A 26 -15.66 1.63 -11.01
N GLN A 27 -16.97 1.53 -10.76
CA GLN A 27 -17.55 2.01 -9.51
C GLN A 27 -17.00 1.22 -8.30
N VAL A 28 -16.86 -0.11 -8.43
CA VAL A 28 -16.24 -0.93 -7.39
C VAL A 28 -14.80 -0.48 -7.11
N VAL A 29 -14.03 -0.16 -8.15
CA VAL A 29 -12.67 0.37 -7.99
C VAL A 29 -12.68 1.71 -7.26
N ALA A 30 -13.55 2.64 -7.68
CA ALA A 30 -13.65 3.96 -7.08
C ALA A 30 -14.08 3.92 -5.59
N ASP A 31 -15.04 3.06 -5.25
CA ASP A 31 -15.57 2.94 -3.88
C ASP A 31 -14.56 2.30 -2.91
N THR A 32 -13.75 1.37 -3.43
CA THR A 32 -12.78 0.62 -2.61
C THR A 32 -11.43 1.33 -2.49
N PHE A 33 -11.07 2.20 -3.44
CA PHE A 33 -9.83 2.95 -3.44
C PHE A 33 -9.86 4.17 -2.46
N PRO A 34 -8.71 4.63 -1.95
CA PRO A 34 -7.49 3.84 -1.74
C PRO A 34 -7.71 2.75 -0.70
N ALA A 35 -6.79 1.80 -0.64
CA ALA A 35 -6.87 0.68 0.29
C ALA A 35 -6.91 1.15 1.75
N GLY A 36 -7.84 0.60 2.53
CA GLY A 36 -8.00 0.92 3.96
C GLY A 36 -6.74 0.67 4.78
N THR A 37 -5.91 -0.30 4.38
CA THR A 37 -4.62 -0.63 5.01
C THR A 37 -3.57 0.47 4.87
N LEU A 38 -3.70 1.35 3.88
CA LEU A 38 -2.78 2.47 3.64
C LEU A 38 -3.38 3.84 4.01
N SER A 39 -4.68 3.91 4.27
CA SER A 39 -5.33 5.12 4.77
C SER A 39 -5.60 5.08 6.28
N GLY A 40 -6.29 4.05 6.78
CA GLY A 40 -6.87 3.98 8.12
C GLY A 40 -8.40 4.03 8.14
N ALA A 41 -8.97 4.07 9.34
CA ALA A 41 -10.41 4.05 9.58
C ALA A 41 -10.81 5.05 10.69
N PRO A 42 -11.88 5.85 10.51
CA PRO A 42 -12.68 6.04 9.30
C PRO A 42 -11.88 6.63 8.13
N LYS A 43 -12.05 6.07 6.92
CA LYS A 43 -11.17 6.32 5.75
C LYS A 43 -10.96 7.81 5.45
N HIS A 44 -12.03 8.58 5.31
CA HIS A 44 -11.94 10.01 5.00
C HIS A 44 -11.18 10.80 6.06
N ARG A 45 -11.46 10.56 7.34
CA ARG A 45 -10.79 11.28 8.43
C ARG A 45 -9.32 10.90 8.50
N ALA A 46 -8.99 9.62 8.31
CA ALA A 46 -7.62 9.16 8.30
C ALA A 46 -6.82 9.78 7.14
N MET A 47 -7.40 9.89 5.94
CA MET A 47 -6.76 10.57 4.81
C MET A 47 -6.52 12.06 5.06
N GLN A 48 -7.44 12.76 5.73
CA GLN A 48 -7.24 14.16 6.13
C GLN A 48 -6.07 14.33 7.11
N LEU A 49 -5.93 13.41 8.07
CA LEU A 49 -4.81 13.43 9.01
C LEU A 49 -3.49 13.12 8.30
N ILE A 50 -3.49 12.16 7.38
CA ILE A 50 -2.32 11.87 6.53
C ILE A 50 -1.90 13.12 5.78
N GLU A 51 -2.83 13.80 5.11
CA GLU A 51 -2.55 15.03 4.37
C GLU A 51 -2.03 16.15 5.30
N GLN A 52 -2.54 16.23 6.53
CA GLN A 52 -2.09 17.22 7.51
C GLN A 52 -0.65 16.97 7.99
N TYR A 53 -0.23 15.71 8.13
CA TYR A 53 1.04 15.35 8.76
C TYR A 53 2.15 14.99 7.77
N GLU A 54 1.83 14.51 6.57
CA GLU A 54 2.82 14.20 5.55
C GLU A 54 3.29 15.49 4.84
N LYS A 55 4.59 15.60 4.60
CA LYS A 55 5.20 16.81 4.02
C LYS A 55 5.02 16.90 2.50
N THR A 56 4.61 15.81 1.87
CA THR A 56 4.58 15.64 0.41
C THR A 56 3.44 14.72 0.03
N SER A 57 2.84 14.97 -1.13
CA SER A 57 1.86 14.03 -1.70
C SER A 57 2.51 12.66 -1.94
N ARG A 58 1.77 11.59 -1.65
CA ARG A 58 2.26 10.20 -1.76
C ARG A 58 2.58 9.75 -3.18
N GLY A 59 2.05 10.44 -4.19
CA GLY A 59 2.23 10.08 -5.60
C GLY A 59 1.73 8.65 -5.86
N TYR A 60 2.66 7.73 -6.09
CA TYR A 60 2.36 6.32 -6.33
C TYR A 60 2.13 5.52 -5.04
N TYR A 61 2.69 5.94 -3.90
CA TYR A 61 2.66 5.16 -2.66
C TYR A 61 1.22 5.03 -2.12
N GLY A 62 0.79 3.78 -1.90
CA GLY A 62 -0.59 3.47 -1.51
C GLY A 62 -1.62 3.59 -2.64
N GLY A 63 -1.18 3.88 -3.87
CA GLY A 63 -1.97 3.76 -5.08
C GLY A 63 -2.14 2.31 -5.54
N ALA A 64 -2.53 2.13 -6.80
CA ALA A 64 -2.78 0.80 -7.38
C ALA A 64 -2.06 0.60 -8.72
N ILE A 65 -1.55 -0.60 -8.93
CA ILE A 65 -0.98 -1.07 -10.20
C ILE A 65 -1.64 -2.39 -10.60
N GLY A 66 -2.04 -2.55 -11.87
CA GLY A 66 -2.78 -3.73 -12.30
C GLY A 66 -3.40 -3.58 -13.68
N PHE A 67 -4.46 -4.36 -13.93
CA PHE A 67 -5.18 -4.34 -15.19
C PHE A 67 -6.71 -4.33 -15.00
N MET A 68 -7.39 -3.79 -16.01
CA MET A 68 -8.81 -3.95 -16.24
C MET A 68 -8.99 -4.37 -17.70
N ASP A 69 -9.75 -5.44 -17.95
CA ASP A 69 -10.04 -5.89 -19.32
C ASP A 69 -11.39 -5.36 -19.83
N PHE A 70 -11.66 -5.62 -21.11
CA PHE A 70 -12.91 -5.19 -21.76
C PHE A 70 -14.16 -5.94 -21.28
N ASN A 71 -13.98 -7.06 -20.57
CA ASN A 71 -15.07 -7.85 -20.00
C ASN A 71 -15.40 -7.38 -18.56
N GLY A 72 -14.69 -6.37 -18.05
CA GLY A 72 -14.88 -5.84 -16.72
C GLY A 72 -14.22 -6.69 -15.63
N ASN A 73 -13.28 -7.58 -15.97
CA ASN A 73 -12.39 -8.18 -15.00
C ASN A 73 -11.37 -7.14 -14.54
N PHE A 74 -11.06 -7.14 -13.26
CA PHE A 74 -10.14 -6.19 -12.65
C PHE A 74 -9.28 -6.91 -11.62
N ASN A 75 -7.96 -6.67 -11.70
CA ASN A 75 -7.02 -7.13 -10.70
C ASN A 75 -5.94 -6.07 -10.51
N HIS A 76 -5.68 -5.71 -9.26
CA HIS A 76 -4.67 -4.73 -8.91
C HIS A 76 -3.95 -5.12 -7.62
N ALA A 77 -2.72 -4.66 -7.51
CA ALA A 77 -1.94 -4.66 -6.29
C ALA A 77 -1.85 -3.22 -5.76
N ILE A 78 -1.76 -3.10 -4.43
CA ILE A 78 -1.44 -1.83 -3.79
C ILE A 78 0.05 -1.56 -4.04
N MET A 79 0.39 -0.35 -4.44
CA MET A 79 1.78 0.07 -4.65
C MET A 79 2.48 0.31 -3.30
N ILE A 80 2.97 -0.78 -2.72
CA ILE A 80 3.84 -0.84 -1.55
C ILE A 80 5.05 -1.73 -1.88
N ARG A 81 6.17 -1.54 -1.18
CA ARG A 81 7.43 -2.23 -1.51
C ARG A 81 7.78 -2.04 -3.00
N THR A 82 7.69 -0.80 -3.47
CA THR A 82 7.84 -0.43 -4.88
C THR A 82 8.76 0.76 -5.02
N PHE A 83 9.63 0.71 -6.03
CA PHE A 83 10.42 1.86 -6.47
C PHE A 83 9.70 2.61 -7.58
N LEU A 84 9.62 3.93 -7.46
CA LEU A 84 9.36 4.82 -8.59
C LEU A 84 10.70 5.35 -9.09
N SER A 85 11.08 4.97 -10.31
CA SER A 85 12.25 5.54 -11.00
C SER A 85 11.83 6.79 -11.78
N LYS A 86 12.40 7.94 -11.43
CA LYS A 86 12.12 9.22 -12.09
C LYS A 86 13.33 10.12 -11.98
N ASP A 87 13.69 10.79 -13.08
CA ASP A 87 14.76 11.80 -13.12
C ASP A 87 16.10 11.29 -12.54
N HIS A 88 16.49 10.07 -12.91
CA HIS A 88 17.68 9.36 -12.39
C HIS A 88 17.69 9.16 -10.87
N LYS A 89 16.52 9.20 -10.23
CA LYS A 89 16.34 8.93 -8.80
C LYS A 89 15.33 7.81 -8.59
N LEU A 90 15.64 6.93 -7.65
CA LEU A 90 14.69 5.98 -7.13
C LEU A 90 13.99 6.60 -5.92
N HIS A 91 12.67 6.53 -5.90
CA HIS A 91 11.84 6.92 -4.78
C HIS A 91 11.21 5.66 -4.20
N TRP A 92 11.27 5.51 -2.88
CA TRP A 92 10.57 4.46 -2.14
C TRP A 92 10.06 4.97 -0.80
N GLN A 93 8.90 4.47 -0.40
CA GLN A 93 8.22 4.89 0.81
C GLN A 93 7.62 3.67 1.53
N ALA A 94 7.60 3.73 2.85
CA ALA A 94 6.89 2.81 3.70
C ALA A 94 6.25 3.58 4.86
N GLY A 95 5.31 2.93 5.52
CA GLY A 95 4.55 3.46 6.65
C GLY A 95 4.08 2.32 7.54
N ALA A 96 3.54 2.68 8.69
CA ALA A 96 2.98 1.75 9.66
C ALA A 96 1.56 2.18 10.06
N GLY A 97 0.75 1.21 10.48
CA GLY A 97 -0.63 1.45 10.89
C GLY A 97 -0.67 1.83 12.36
N LEU A 98 -1.01 3.08 12.67
CA LEU A 98 -1.06 3.55 14.05
C LEU A 98 -2.39 3.23 14.73
N VAL A 99 -2.31 2.68 15.94
CA VAL A 99 -3.44 2.45 16.83
C VAL A 99 -3.16 3.07 18.20
N SER A 100 -4.17 3.13 19.08
CA SER A 100 -4.03 3.76 20.40
C SER A 100 -2.97 3.13 21.31
N LYS A 101 -2.55 1.89 21.02
CA LYS A 101 -1.53 1.13 21.75
C LYS A 101 -0.18 1.09 21.04
N SER A 102 -0.03 1.80 19.92
CA SER A 102 1.24 1.87 19.18
C SER A 102 2.33 2.55 20.03
N SER A 103 3.55 2.03 19.95
CA SER A 103 4.75 2.69 20.49
C SER A 103 5.51 3.34 19.33
N PRO A 104 5.86 4.64 19.41
CA PRO A 104 6.57 5.32 18.33
C PRO A 104 7.82 4.59 17.84
N GLU A 105 8.59 4.01 18.77
CA GLU A 105 9.81 3.29 18.50
C GLU A 105 9.55 2.00 17.69
N ASN A 106 8.52 1.25 18.09
CA ASN A 106 8.14 0.00 17.41
C ASN A 106 7.63 0.28 15.98
N GLU A 107 6.80 1.30 15.82
CA GLU A 107 6.24 1.66 14.51
C GLU A 107 7.34 2.15 13.55
N LEU A 108 8.29 2.93 14.07
CA LEU A 108 9.45 3.37 13.30
C LEU A 108 10.33 2.17 12.88
N GLN A 109 10.55 1.22 13.79
CA GLN A 109 11.29 0.00 13.48
C GLN A 109 10.57 -0.85 12.42
N GLU A 110 9.24 -0.92 12.46
CA GLU A 110 8.45 -1.60 11.43
C GLU A 110 8.63 -0.95 10.05
N VAL A 111 8.64 0.39 9.99
CA VAL A 111 8.92 1.13 8.75
C VAL A 111 10.32 0.79 8.23
N TYR A 112 11.35 0.79 9.07
CA TYR A 112 12.70 0.39 8.66
C TYR A 112 12.75 -1.07 8.18
N ASN A 113 12.09 -1.99 8.86
CA ASN A 113 12.02 -3.39 8.42
C ASN A 113 11.32 -3.53 7.05
N LYS A 114 10.30 -2.71 6.79
CA LYS A 114 9.61 -2.67 5.49
C LYS A 114 10.52 -2.13 4.38
N LEU A 115 11.28 -1.08 4.67
CA LEU A 115 12.25 -0.50 3.74
C LEU A 115 13.47 -1.39 3.53
N GLY A 116 13.87 -2.18 4.54
CA GLY A 116 15.07 -3.02 4.50
C GLY A 116 15.11 -3.98 3.31
N ALA A 117 13.98 -4.57 2.92
CA ALA A 117 13.92 -5.43 1.74
C ALA A 117 14.19 -4.67 0.42
N LEU A 118 13.77 -3.40 0.33
CA LEU A 118 14.02 -2.55 -0.82
C LEU A 118 15.49 -2.09 -0.84
N ASN A 119 15.99 -1.61 0.31
CA ASN A 119 17.40 -1.23 0.43
C ASN A 119 18.33 -2.39 0.05
N LYS A 120 18.00 -3.61 0.51
CA LYS A 120 18.78 -4.80 0.16
C LYS A 120 18.72 -5.12 -1.33
N ALA A 121 17.58 -4.91 -1.98
CA ALA A 121 17.45 -5.09 -3.43
C ALA A 121 18.31 -4.08 -4.22
N ILE A 122 18.44 -2.85 -3.73
CA ILE A 122 19.35 -1.86 -4.33
C ILE A 122 20.80 -2.30 -4.18
N GLU A 123 21.24 -2.65 -2.95
CA GLU A 123 22.62 -3.11 -2.70
C GLU A 123 23.00 -4.28 -3.62
N LEU A 124 22.11 -5.27 -3.77
CA LEU A 124 22.36 -6.42 -4.64
C LEU A 124 22.41 -6.05 -6.13
N ALA A 125 21.72 -4.99 -6.53
CA ALA A 125 21.69 -4.53 -7.92
C ALA A 125 22.91 -3.68 -8.30
N GLU A 126 23.67 -3.14 -7.33
CA GLU A 126 24.92 -2.43 -7.58
C GLU A 126 26.03 -3.37 -8.08
N ASP A 127 25.95 -4.65 -7.72
CA ASP A 127 26.93 -5.68 -8.08
C ASP A 127 26.55 -6.49 -9.35
N ILE A 128 25.53 -6.06 -10.11
CA ILE A 128 25.07 -6.67 -11.38
C ILE A 128 25.51 -5.80 -12.56
#